data_AF-A0A8S3U2S1-F1
#
_entry.id   AF-A0A8S3U2S1-F1
#
_cell.length_a   1.000
_cell.length_b   1.000
_cell.length_c   1.000
_cell.angle_alpha   90.00
_cell.angle_beta   90.00
_cell.angle_gamma   90.00
#
_symmetry.space_group_name_H-M   'P 1'
#
loop_
_entity.id
_entity.type
_entity.pdbx_description
1 polymer ?
#
loop_
_entity_poly.entity_id
_entity_poly.type
_entity_poly.pdbx_seq_one_letter_code
_entity_poly.pdbx_strand_id
1 'polypeptide(L)'
;MEYARTIPLQIGLKVDHKGHNYKIIDHYKQQHSVVQYIIKSISSGQTKRVFRHEICDASVTSMFSRLTDATIYQFEHESSQSDDELSSATFAEGVSEPVEEPQPRLEPEQALEPEQALEPEPALEPEPPLKKPRFKEMPSREHIDMLAQARVEETTKQQTDWGVRLFRGWLTENQYSDKFEELESSILNDRLCFFYPSLQTKKGTDYSKSALVGIRAAISRHLTSPPYNRNVNLMKDNAFMTSNHVITGMIKTLKRAGKDVTVHKKPVAEGDIQRLYSSGVFNTDSPATLQNKVFWDLMLNFGRRGQEGLNSLTKSSFGKFKDDRDHTYYKMTYNEANKTHHGVDSHENRQEVRMYEKSGDENCPVASFDFYVSKLSPKCNALFQQPLLYPKPNCWYANQAMGKNKLSQMMPRISNEAGLSYRYTNHCIKATVGTGLKRAGVDDLTIMSVTGHRNIKSLESYVAGPSDAQRRALSSTLQGVVK
;
A
#
# COMPACT_ATOMS: atom_id res chain seq x y z
N MET A 1 -19.99 -39.04 7.20
CA MET A 1 -18.77 -38.67 6.46
C MET A 1 -18.20 -37.40 7.10
N GLU A 2 -17.24 -37.56 8.00
CA GLU A 2 -16.52 -36.43 8.61
C GLU A 2 -15.48 -35.89 7.61
N TYR A 3 -15.53 -34.59 7.34
CA TYR A 3 -14.48 -33.90 6.60
C TYR A 3 -13.24 -33.76 7.49
N ALA A 4 -12.19 -34.51 7.18
CA ALA A 4 -10.88 -34.36 7.81
C ALA A 4 -10.36 -32.94 7.62
N ARG A 5 -10.13 -32.21 8.72
CA ARG A 5 -9.47 -30.90 8.72
C ARG A 5 -7.98 -31.08 8.45
N THR A 6 -7.48 -30.57 7.33
CA THR A 6 -6.04 -30.47 7.05
C THR A 6 -5.45 -29.32 7.88
N ILE A 7 -4.48 -29.65 8.75
CA ILE A 7 -3.72 -28.66 9.54
C ILE A 7 -2.33 -28.50 8.91
N PRO A 8 -1.89 -27.28 8.54
CA PRO A 8 -0.54 -27.04 8.07
C PRO A 8 0.48 -27.20 9.21
N LEU A 9 1.49 -28.04 9.01
CA LEU A 9 2.59 -28.25 9.97
C LEU A 9 3.70 -27.23 9.72
N GLN A 10 4.02 -26.42 10.73
CA GLN A 10 5.20 -25.55 10.73
C GLN A 10 6.37 -26.26 11.42
N ILE A 11 7.52 -26.37 10.75
CA ILE A 11 8.74 -26.99 11.30
C ILE A 11 9.87 -25.96 11.30
N GLY A 12 10.47 -25.71 12.47
CA GLY A 12 11.66 -24.88 12.61
C GLY A 12 12.95 -25.67 12.42
N LEU A 13 13.83 -25.23 11.52
CA LEU A 13 15.15 -25.82 11.27
C LEU A 13 16.27 -24.80 11.56
N LYS A 14 17.33 -25.24 12.25
CA LYS A 14 18.59 -24.51 12.41
C LYS A 14 19.63 -25.12 11.50
N VAL A 15 20.29 -24.28 10.70
CA VAL A 15 21.36 -24.70 9.78
C VAL A 15 22.69 -24.19 10.34
N ASP A 16 23.75 -25.00 10.26
CA ASP A 16 25.09 -24.53 10.59
C ASP A 16 25.61 -23.53 9.53
N HIS A 17 26.63 -22.75 9.89
CA HIS A 17 27.22 -21.73 9.02
C HIS A 17 27.73 -22.29 7.68
N LYS A 18 28.07 -23.60 7.63
CA LYS A 18 28.60 -24.24 6.43
C LYS A 18 27.48 -24.85 5.56
N GLY A 19 26.22 -24.82 5.98
CA GLY A 19 25.07 -25.32 5.20
C GLY A 19 24.96 -26.85 5.13
N HIS A 20 25.79 -27.59 5.87
CA HIS A 20 25.88 -29.05 5.72
C HIS A 20 25.15 -29.81 6.83
N ASN A 21 24.92 -29.18 8.00
CA ASN A 21 24.19 -29.82 9.10
C ASN A 21 22.92 -29.05 9.47
N TYR A 22 21.84 -29.81 9.71
CA TYR A 22 20.50 -29.31 10.02
C TYR A 22 20.04 -29.88 11.38
N LYS A 23 19.48 -29.04 12.25
CA LYS A 23 18.92 -29.44 13.54
C LYS A 23 17.51 -28.87 13.70
N ILE A 24 16.53 -29.72 13.99
CA ILE A 24 15.14 -29.28 14.28
C ILE A 24 15.11 -28.61 15.66
N ILE A 25 14.43 -27.47 15.74
CA ILE A 25 14.39 -26.64 16.97
C ILE A 25 13.03 -26.65 17.66
N ASP A 26 11.99 -27.22 17.05
CA ASP A 26 10.63 -27.16 17.60
C ASP A 26 9.93 -28.52 17.78
N HIS A 27 9.12 -28.59 18.83
CA HIS A 27 8.73 -29.81 19.55
C HIS A 27 7.37 -30.36 19.10
N TYR A 28 7.24 -30.80 17.86
CA TYR A 28 6.18 -31.77 17.53
C TYR A 28 6.70 -33.17 17.85
N LYS A 29 6.09 -33.79 18.86
CA LYS A 29 6.39 -35.14 19.33
C LYS A 29 6.67 -36.07 18.14
N GLN A 30 7.81 -36.73 18.25
CA GLN A 30 8.39 -37.72 17.34
C GLN A 30 7.38 -38.70 16.72
N GLN A 31 6.61 -38.31 15.72
CA GLN A 31 5.95 -39.24 14.79
C GLN A 31 5.66 -38.53 13.47
N HIS A 32 6.51 -38.71 12.46
CA HIS A 32 6.08 -38.88 11.08
C HIS A 32 7.27 -39.19 10.16
N SER A 33 7.14 -40.25 9.37
CA SER A 33 8.04 -40.64 8.27
C SER A 33 8.38 -39.49 7.30
N VAL A 34 7.53 -38.48 7.22
CA VAL A 34 7.65 -37.29 6.37
C VAL A 34 8.83 -36.40 6.80
N VAL A 35 9.05 -36.22 8.11
CA VAL A 35 10.16 -35.38 8.62
C VAL A 35 11.50 -36.05 8.33
N GLN A 36 11.57 -37.38 8.46
CA GLN A 36 12.76 -38.16 8.14
C GLN A 36 13.06 -38.18 6.63
N TYR A 37 12.02 -38.24 5.78
CA TYR A 37 12.17 -38.16 4.33
C TYR A 37 12.73 -36.81 3.88
N ILE A 38 12.20 -35.69 4.43
CA ILE A 38 12.68 -34.34 4.10
C ILE A 38 14.16 -34.17 4.49
N ILE A 39 14.57 -34.68 5.66
CA ILE A 39 15.98 -34.68 6.07
C ILE A 39 16.84 -35.47 5.08
N LYS A 40 16.39 -36.67 4.69
CA LYS A 40 17.14 -37.54 3.77
C LYS A 40 17.30 -36.91 2.39
N SER A 41 16.25 -36.29 1.82
CA SER A 41 16.29 -35.60 0.52
C SER A 41 17.14 -34.32 0.50
N ILE A 42 17.28 -33.64 1.64
CA ILE A 42 18.18 -32.48 1.78
C ILE A 42 19.63 -32.98 1.90
N SER A 43 19.89 -34.02 2.69
CA SER A 43 21.23 -34.59 2.87
C SER A 43 21.79 -35.29 1.62
N SER A 44 20.93 -35.83 0.76
CA SER A 44 21.33 -36.53 -0.48
C SER A 44 21.54 -35.60 -1.68
N GLY A 45 21.35 -34.28 -1.52
CA GLY A 45 21.54 -33.30 -2.60
C GLY A 45 20.52 -33.38 -3.74
N GLN A 46 19.48 -34.19 -3.62
CA GLN A 46 18.47 -34.39 -4.67
C GLN A 46 17.55 -33.17 -4.91
N THR A 47 17.62 -32.15 -4.05
CA THR A 47 16.77 -30.95 -4.17
C THR A 47 17.62 -29.69 -4.36
N LYS A 48 17.90 -29.30 -5.61
CA LYS A 48 18.64 -28.06 -5.96
C LYS A 48 17.82 -26.75 -5.87
N ARG A 49 16.70 -26.73 -5.13
CA ARG A 49 15.92 -25.50 -4.87
C ARG A 49 15.80 -25.24 -3.38
N VAL A 50 16.72 -24.43 -2.87
CA VAL A 50 16.58 -23.79 -1.55
C VAL A 50 15.58 -22.64 -1.71
N PHE A 51 14.41 -22.75 -1.07
CA PHE A 51 13.46 -21.65 -0.95
C PHE A 51 14.06 -20.57 -0.04
N ARG A 52 14.61 -19.50 -0.63
CA ARG A 52 14.77 -18.23 0.09
C ARG A 52 13.37 -17.61 0.25
N HIS A 53 12.86 -17.65 1.48
CA HIS A 53 11.69 -16.90 1.95
C HIS A 53 10.46 -16.89 1.01
N GLU A 54 9.83 -18.05 0.83
CA GLU A 54 8.39 -18.09 0.50
C GLU A 54 7.71 -19.17 1.33
N ILE A 55 6.64 -18.80 2.02
CA ILE A 55 5.72 -19.70 2.72
C ILE A 55 4.87 -20.36 1.63
N CYS A 56 5.08 -21.64 1.35
CA CYS A 56 4.20 -22.40 0.46
C CYS A 56 3.08 -23.05 1.26
N ASP A 57 1.86 -22.52 1.13
CA ASP A 57 0.62 -23.20 1.53
C ASP A 57 0.26 -24.24 0.45
N ALA A 58 0.76 -25.47 0.57
CA ALA A 58 0.34 -26.57 -0.29
C ALA A 58 -0.16 -27.76 0.53
N SER A 59 -1.30 -28.33 0.11
CA SER A 59 -1.88 -29.53 0.71
C SER A 59 -1.04 -30.78 0.40
N VAL A 60 -0.89 -31.65 1.39
CA VAL A 60 -0.13 -32.92 1.34
C VAL A 60 -0.57 -33.81 0.16
N THR A 61 -1.85 -33.76 -0.23
CA THR A 61 -2.39 -34.55 -1.35
C THR A 61 -1.87 -34.10 -2.72
N SER A 62 -1.50 -32.82 -2.87
CA SER A 62 -1.00 -32.29 -4.15
C SER A 62 0.47 -32.61 -4.44
N MET A 63 1.24 -33.01 -3.41
CA MET A 63 2.63 -33.44 -3.59
C MET A 63 2.72 -34.86 -4.15
N PHE A 64 1.79 -35.75 -3.81
CA PHE A 64 1.81 -37.14 -4.27
C PHE A 64 1.47 -37.29 -5.75
N SER A 65 0.63 -36.43 -6.33
CA SER A 65 0.22 -36.52 -7.75
C SER A 65 1.25 -35.97 -8.74
N ARG A 66 2.35 -35.36 -8.27
CA ARG A 66 3.39 -34.74 -9.13
C ARG A 66 4.68 -35.56 -9.23
N LEU A 67 4.76 -36.69 -8.53
CA LEU A 67 5.97 -37.51 -8.45
C LEU A 67 5.92 -38.80 -9.28
N THR A 68 4.80 -39.12 -9.93
CA THR A 68 4.66 -40.36 -10.72
C THR A 68 5.07 -40.25 -12.19
N ASP A 69 5.21 -39.05 -12.75
CA ASP A 69 5.33 -38.88 -14.22
C ASP A 69 6.72 -38.42 -14.71
N ALA A 70 7.73 -38.29 -13.85
CA ALA A 70 9.04 -37.73 -14.24
C ALA A 70 10.22 -38.72 -14.21
N THR A 71 9.97 -40.03 -14.17
CA THR A 71 11.03 -41.03 -14.12
C THR A 71 10.85 -42.10 -15.20
N ILE A 72 11.08 -41.76 -16.46
CA ILE A 72 11.37 -42.74 -17.52
C ILE A 72 12.50 -42.19 -18.39
N TYR A 73 13.67 -42.85 -18.31
CA TYR A 73 14.78 -42.89 -19.27
C TYR A 73 15.55 -41.58 -19.53
N GLN A 74 16.88 -41.50 -19.52
CA GLN A 74 17.91 -42.53 -19.67
C GLN A 74 19.24 -41.98 -19.12
N PHE A 75 19.88 -42.80 -18.30
CA PHE A 75 21.24 -42.64 -17.80
C PHE A 75 22.08 -43.66 -18.60
N GLU A 76 22.92 -43.18 -19.50
CA GLU A 76 23.97 -43.90 -20.23
C GLU A 76 24.89 -42.79 -20.76
N HIS A 77 26.21 -42.79 -20.69
CA HIS A 77 27.20 -43.57 -19.96
C HIS A 77 28.48 -42.70 -20.07
N GLU A 78 29.34 -42.68 -19.04
CA GLU A 78 30.67 -42.05 -19.13
C GLU A 78 31.52 -42.77 -20.19
N SER A 79 32.32 -42.05 -20.99
CA SER A 79 33.75 -42.32 -21.23
C SER A 79 34.32 -41.57 -22.46
N SER A 80 35.64 -41.32 -22.40
CA SER A 80 36.61 -41.06 -23.49
C SER A 80 36.44 -39.78 -24.32
N GLN A 81 37.35 -38.80 -24.22
CA GLN A 81 38.70 -38.73 -24.83
C GLN A 81 38.73 -38.72 -26.37
N SER A 82 39.33 -37.62 -26.85
CA SER A 82 40.25 -37.46 -27.99
C SER A 82 39.78 -37.60 -29.44
N ASP A 83 40.29 -36.62 -30.21
CA ASP A 83 40.76 -36.66 -31.59
C ASP A 83 39.77 -36.46 -32.76
N ASP A 84 39.91 -35.25 -33.32
CA ASP A 84 40.37 -34.96 -34.68
C ASP A 84 39.59 -35.38 -35.93
N GLU A 85 39.71 -34.44 -36.88
CA GLU A 85 39.70 -34.59 -38.33
C GLU A 85 38.39 -34.51 -39.14
N LEU A 86 38.27 -33.32 -39.75
CA LEU A 86 38.37 -33.09 -41.20
C LEU A 86 37.12 -33.25 -42.08
N SER A 87 36.97 -32.22 -42.92
CA SER A 87 36.59 -32.29 -44.34
C SER A 87 35.10 -32.43 -44.64
N SER A 88 34.48 -31.66 -45.55
CA SER A 88 34.91 -30.58 -46.44
C SER A 88 33.68 -30.11 -47.23
N ALA A 89 33.88 -29.01 -47.96
CA ALA A 89 33.35 -28.79 -49.31
C ALA A 89 31.90 -28.23 -49.41
N THR A 90 31.61 -27.18 -50.20
CA THR A 90 32.40 -26.53 -51.27
C THR A 90 31.68 -25.25 -51.76
N PHE A 91 32.51 -24.25 -52.12
CA PHE A 91 32.46 -23.34 -53.30
C PHE A 91 31.33 -22.32 -53.51
N ALA A 92 31.70 -21.05 -53.64
CA ALA A 92 32.08 -20.48 -54.95
C ALA A 92 32.80 -19.11 -54.84
N GLU A 93 33.81 -18.95 -55.68
CA GLU A 93 34.66 -17.77 -55.99
C GLU A 93 33.84 -16.61 -56.61
N GLY A 94 34.28 -15.35 -56.74
CA GLY A 94 35.56 -14.69 -56.51
C GLY A 94 35.56 -13.28 -57.15
N VAL A 95 36.77 -12.71 -57.23
CA VAL A 95 37.27 -11.67 -58.16
C VAL A 95 37.42 -10.21 -57.64
N SER A 96 38.72 -9.83 -57.59
CA SER A 96 39.40 -8.55 -57.86
C SER A 96 39.31 -7.34 -56.90
N GLU A 97 40.48 -7.00 -56.34
CA GLU A 97 41.03 -5.66 -56.03
C GLU A 97 40.88 -4.65 -57.21
N PRO A 98 41.06 -3.30 -57.08
CA PRO A 98 42.06 -2.63 -56.23
C PRO A 98 41.72 -1.22 -55.69
N VAL A 99 42.74 -0.60 -55.08
CA VAL A 99 43.15 0.84 -55.12
C VAL A 99 43.19 1.58 -53.78
N GLU A 100 44.38 2.15 -53.60
CA GLU A 100 45.02 2.87 -52.51
C GLU A 100 44.74 4.38 -52.57
N GLU A 101 44.65 5.07 -51.43
CA GLU A 101 45.00 6.51 -51.35
C GLU A 101 45.39 6.92 -49.90
N PRO A 102 46.40 7.81 -49.71
CA PRO A 102 47.06 7.99 -48.41
C PRO A 102 46.70 9.28 -47.64
N GLN A 103 47.05 9.27 -46.35
CA GLN A 103 46.89 10.34 -45.36
C GLN A 103 47.73 11.61 -45.64
N PRO A 104 47.34 12.79 -45.11
CA PRO A 104 48.28 13.90 -44.92
C PRO A 104 48.87 13.94 -43.51
N ARG A 105 50.18 14.19 -43.48
CA ARG A 105 51.10 14.36 -42.34
C ARG A 105 51.28 15.86 -42.04
N LEU A 106 51.40 16.16 -40.74
CA LEU A 106 51.81 17.44 -40.10
C LEU A 106 53.19 17.94 -40.55
N GLU A 107 53.48 19.24 -40.35
CA GLU A 107 54.76 19.87 -39.90
C GLU A 107 54.63 21.44 -39.99
N PRO A 108 55.52 22.28 -39.42
CA PRO A 108 55.87 22.40 -38.00
C PRO A 108 55.99 23.88 -37.49
N GLU A 109 56.17 23.99 -36.17
CA GLU A 109 56.79 25.02 -35.31
C GLU A 109 57.41 26.30 -35.91
N GLN A 110 57.06 27.47 -35.33
CA GLN A 110 57.88 28.68 -35.32
C GLN A 110 58.00 29.23 -33.90
N ALA A 111 59.22 29.57 -33.51
CA ALA A 111 59.60 30.05 -32.18
C ALA A 111 60.09 31.52 -32.19
N LEU A 112 59.69 32.24 -31.14
CA LEU A 112 60.35 33.33 -30.41
C LEU A 112 60.56 34.72 -31.06
N GLU A 113 59.95 35.73 -30.44
CA GLU A 113 60.60 37.03 -30.13
C GLU A 113 60.24 37.48 -28.70
N PRO A 114 61.10 38.28 -28.00
CA PRO A 114 61.06 38.45 -26.54
C PRO A 114 60.40 39.75 -26.04
N GLU A 115 59.77 39.61 -24.87
CA GLU A 115 59.63 40.54 -23.72
C GLU A 115 59.52 42.07 -23.95
N GLN A 116 58.30 42.59 -23.75
CA GLN A 116 58.09 43.96 -23.25
C GLN A 116 57.13 43.91 -22.05
N ALA A 117 57.63 44.30 -20.88
CA ALA A 117 56.85 44.44 -19.66
C ALA A 117 55.91 45.65 -19.77
N LEU A 118 54.61 45.39 -19.87
CA LEU A 118 53.57 46.40 -19.65
C LEU A 118 53.14 46.38 -18.18
N GLU A 119 53.14 47.56 -17.58
CA GLU A 119 52.76 47.82 -16.19
C GLU A 119 51.34 47.30 -15.86
N PRO A 120 51.06 46.88 -14.61
CA PRO A 120 49.73 46.39 -14.26
C PRO A 120 48.68 47.51 -14.30
N GLU A 121 47.60 47.27 -15.04
CA GLU A 121 46.41 48.14 -15.04
C GLU A 121 45.82 48.28 -13.62
N PRO A 122 45.25 49.46 -13.27
CA PRO A 122 44.62 49.68 -11.99
C PRO A 122 43.43 48.73 -11.79
N ALA A 123 43.38 48.08 -10.63
CA ALA A 123 42.31 47.16 -10.27
C ALA A 123 40.94 47.83 -10.43
N LEU A 124 40.15 47.34 -11.38
CA LEU A 124 38.72 47.62 -11.48
C LEU A 124 38.06 47.22 -10.16
N GLU A 125 37.41 48.18 -9.50
CA GLU A 125 36.58 47.92 -8.33
C GLU A 125 35.56 46.82 -8.67
N PRO A 126 35.30 45.86 -7.75
CA PRO A 126 34.37 44.78 -8.04
C PRO A 126 32.96 45.33 -8.27
N GLU A 127 32.45 45.10 -9.49
CA GLU A 127 31.05 45.30 -9.86
C GLU A 127 30.11 44.82 -8.74
N PRO A 128 29.12 45.62 -8.32
CA PRO A 128 28.23 45.24 -7.24
C PRO A 128 27.51 43.93 -7.59
N PRO A 129 27.32 43.01 -6.61
CA PRO A 129 26.83 41.69 -6.89
C PRO A 129 25.47 41.76 -7.60
N LEU A 130 25.43 41.20 -8.82
CA LEU A 130 24.22 41.08 -9.63
C LEU A 130 23.09 40.51 -8.75
N LYS A 131 22.00 41.29 -8.64
CA LYS A 131 20.81 40.88 -7.90
C LYS A 131 20.36 39.53 -8.45
N LYS A 132 20.29 38.51 -7.59
CA LYS A 132 19.83 37.18 -7.98
C LYS A 132 18.48 37.32 -8.71
N PRO A 133 18.31 36.70 -9.90
CA PRO A 133 17.09 36.83 -10.66
C PRO A 133 15.90 36.34 -9.82
N ARG A 134 14.77 37.04 -9.93
CA ARG A 134 13.53 36.71 -9.20
C ARG A 134 13.03 35.29 -9.54
N PHE A 135 13.30 34.83 -10.75
CA PHE A 135 12.79 33.58 -11.28
C PHE A 135 13.92 32.56 -11.46
N LYS A 136 13.58 31.29 -11.23
CA LYS A 136 14.44 30.15 -11.59
C LYS A 136 14.45 29.98 -13.11
N GLU A 137 15.40 29.19 -13.60
CA GLU A 137 15.42 28.73 -14.99
C GLU A 137 14.09 28.06 -15.38
N MET A 138 13.72 28.24 -16.65
CA MET A 138 12.48 27.72 -17.20
C MET A 138 12.47 26.17 -17.10
N PRO A 139 11.45 25.56 -16.49
CA PRO A 139 11.40 24.11 -16.37
C PRO A 139 11.17 23.43 -17.73
N SER A 140 11.75 22.25 -17.91
CA SER A 140 11.53 21.42 -19.10
C SER A 140 10.09 20.89 -19.17
N ARG A 141 9.65 20.48 -20.37
CA ARG A 141 8.33 19.86 -20.55
C ARG A 141 8.16 18.60 -19.69
N GLU A 142 9.20 17.79 -19.60
CA GLU A 142 9.23 16.60 -18.75
C GLU A 142 9.03 16.95 -17.27
N HIS A 143 9.68 18.01 -16.77
CA HIS A 143 9.50 18.46 -15.39
C HIS A 143 8.06 18.94 -15.15
N ILE A 144 7.45 19.66 -16.11
CA ILE A 144 6.05 20.08 -16.02
C ILE A 144 5.12 18.86 -15.96
N ASP A 145 5.36 17.85 -16.81
CA ASP A 145 4.56 16.62 -16.82
C ASP A 145 4.76 15.80 -15.54
N MET A 146 5.98 15.75 -14.98
CA MET A 146 6.24 15.15 -13.66
C MET A 146 5.46 15.85 -12.55
N LEU A 147 5.42 17.19 -12.54
CA LEU A 147 4.64 17.97 -11.58
C LEU A 147 3.13 17.71 -11.75
N ALA A 148 2.64 17.65 -12.99
CA ALA A 148 1.24 17.32 -13.27
C ALA A 148 0.87 15.90 -12.80
N GLN A 149 1.76 14.93 -12.99
CA GLN A 149 1.59 13.55 -12.54
C GLN A 149 1.71 13.40 -11.02
N ALA A 150 2.48 14.25 -10.34
CA ALA A 150 2.61 14.24 -8.88
C ALA A 150 1.27 14.49 -8.16
N ARG A 151 0.27 15.09 -8.82
CA ARG A 151 -1.08 15.24 -8.26
C ARG A 151 -1.81 13.90 -8.10
N VAL A 152 -1.42 12.87 -8.86
CA VAL A 152 -2.14 11.59 -8.89
C VAL A 152 -1.57 10.67 -7.82
N GLU A 153 -2.40 10.35 -6.84
CA GLU A 153 -2.09 9.38 -5.79
C GLU A 153 -1.63 8.03 -6.34
N GLU A 154 -0.66 7.41 -5.67
CA GLU A 154 -0.08 6.13 -6.12
C GLU A 154 -1.15 5.02 -6.25
N THR A 155 -2.06 4.93 -5.29
CA THR A 155 -3.20 3.98 -5.37
C THR A 155 -4.12 4.25 -6.56
N THR A 156 -4.20 5.51 -6.98
CA THR A 156 -5.02 5.95 -8.11
C THR A 156 -4.33 5.59 -9.43
N LYS A 157 -2.99 5.66 -9.51
CA LYS A 157 -2.22 5.10 -10.64
C LYS A 157 -2.45 3.60 -10.79
N GLN A 158 -2.28 2.84 -9.71
CA GLN A 158 -2.51 1.38 -9.70
C GLN A 158 -3.93 0.99 -10.13
N GLN A 159 -4.95 1.75 -9.69
CA GLN A 159 -6.33 1.55 -10.13
C GLN A 159 -6.50 1.85 -11.63
N THR A 160 -5.81 2.88 -12.14
CA THR A 160 -5.81 3.25 -13.56
C THR A 160 -5.25 2.09 -14.38
N ASP A 161 -4.06 1.62 -14.03
CA ASP A 161 -3.37 0.53 -14.72
C ASP A 161 -4.17 -0.76 -14.68
N TRP A 162 -4.84 -1.05 -13.57
CA TRP A 162 -5.74 -2.20 -13.47
C TRP A 162 -6.95 -2.08 -14.42
N GLY A 163 -7.63 -0.94 -14.45
CA GLY A 163 -8.78 -0.74 -15.35
C GLY A 163 -8.38 -0.76 -16.83
N VAL A 164 -7.24 -0.17 -17.17
CA VAL A 164 -6.66 -0.18 -18.52
C VAL A 164 -6.29 -1.60 -18.95
N ARG A 165 -5.62 -2.37 -18.08
CA ARG A 165 -5.27 -3.77 -18.37
C ARG A 165 -6.51 -4.64 -18.63
N LEU A 166 -7.59 -4.44 -17.88
CA LEU A 166 -8.85 -5.14 -18.14
C LEU A 166 -9.40 -4.82 -19.53
N PHE A 167 -9.40 -3.55 -19.91
CA PHE A 167 -9.92 -3.15 -21.21
C PHE A 167 -9.05 -3.63 -22.36
N ARG A 168 -7.71 -3.49 -22.26
CA ARG A 168 -6.78 -4.04 -23.25
C ARG A 168 -6.90 -5.55 -23.40
N GLY A 169 -6.97 -6.27 -22.27
CA GLY A 169 -7.18 -7.73 -22.28
C GLY A 169 -8.44 -8.12 -23.04
N TRP A 170 -9.56 -7.46 -22.74
CA TRP A 170 -10.82 -7.69 -23.45
C TRP A 170 -10.74 -7.35 -24.95
N LEU A 171 -10.05 -6.27 -25.33
CA LEU A 171 -9.85 -5.91 -26.73
C LEU A 171 -9.08 -7.01 -27.47
N THR A 172 -7.97 -7.48 -26.91
CA THR A 172 -7.15 -8.55 -27.49
C THR A 172 -7.92 -9.87 -27.58
N GLU A 173 -8.67 -10.26 -26.54
CA GLU A 173 -9.52 -11.46 -26.54
C GLU A 173 -10.59 -11.43 -27.63
N ASN A 174 -11.07 -10.24 -27.99
CA ASN A 174 -12.07 -10.02 -29.04
C ASN A 174 -11.47 -9.59 -30.38
N GLN A 175 -10.16 -9.83 -30.58
CA GLN A 175 -9.44 -9.57 -31.84
C GLN A 175 -9.47 -8.10 -32.30
N TYR A 176 -9.59 -7.17 -31.35
CA TYR A 176 -9.42 -5.74 -31.59
C TYR A 176 -8.00 -5.30 -31.27
N SER A 177 -7.59 -4.16 -31.85
CA SER A 177 -6.37 -3.48 -31.42
C SER A 177 -6.49 -3.05 -29.96
N ASP A 178 -5.42 -3.26 -29.19
CA ASP A 178 -5.31 -2.84 -27.80
C ASP A 178 -4.95 -1.34 -27.65
N LYS A 179 -4.64 -0.66 -28.76
CA LYS A 179 -4.38 0.78 -28.85
C LYS A 179 -5.67 1.60 -28.88
N PHE A 180 -6.49 1.45 -27.85
CA PHE A 180 -7.79 2.13 -27.78
C PHE A 180 -7.69 3.65 -27.65
N GLU A 181 -6.50 4.17 -27.35
CA GLU A 181 -6.24 5.60 -27.23
C GLU A 181 -6.35 6.32 -28.58
N GLU A 182 -6.08 5.61 -29.68
CA GLU A 182 -6.15 6.13 -31.06
C GLU A 182 -7.58 6.05 -31.64
N LEU A 183 -8.51 5.35 -30.97
CA LEU A 183 -9.86 5.15 -31.48
C LEU A 183 -10.70 6.44 -31.46
N GLU A 184 -11.47 6.64 -32.52
CA GLU A 184 -12.53 7.65 -32.58
C GLU A 184 -13.54 7.42 -31.45
N SER A 185 -14.14 8.51 -30.92
CA SER A 185 -15.05 8.45 -29.78
C SER A 185 -16.27 7.56 -30.02
N SER A 186 -16.80 7.51 -31.25
CA SER A 186 -17.91 6.64 -31.65
C SER A 186 -17.55 5.16 -31.52
N ILE A 187 -16.43 4.75 -32.12
CA ILE A 187 -15.92 3.37 -32.06
C ILE A 187 -15.57 2.99 -30.63
N LEU A 188 -14.90 3.87 -29.89
CA LEU A 188 -14.57 3.63 -28.49
C LEU A 188 -15.84 3.42 -27.65
N ASN A 189 -16.87 4.24 -27.85
CA ASN A 189 -18.14 4.08 -27.17
C ASN A 189 -18.80 2.73 -27.49
N ASP A 190 -18.79 2.29 -28.74
CA ASP A 190 -19.32 0.99 -29.13
C ASP A 190 -18.56 -0.14 -28.44
N ARG A 191 -17.21 -0.09 -28.42
CA ARG A 191 -16.39 -1.07 -27.69
C ARG A 191 -16.72 -1.10 -26.20
N LEU A 192 -16.93 0.06 -25.59
CA LEU A 192 -17.32 0.15 -24.18
C LEU A 192 -18.72 -0.45 -23.90
N CYS A 193 -19.66 -0.37 -24.85
CA CYS A 193 -20.98 -0.99 -24.71
C CYS A 193 -20.91 -2.52 -24.55
N PHE A 194 -20.01 -3.18 -25.27
CA PHE A 194 -19.80 -4.63 -25.15
C PHE A 194 -18.87 -4.99 -24.01
N PHE A 195 -17.86 -4.16 -23.75
CA PHE A 195 -16.90 -4.39 -22.68
C PHE A 195 -17.55 -4.46 -21.30
N TYR A 196 -18.39 -3.49 -20.93
CA TYR A 196 -18.92 -3.43 -19.55
C TYR A 196 -19.72 -4.68 -19.15
N PRO A 197 -20.67 -5.19 -19.96
CA PRO A 197 -21.39 -6.42 -19.66
C PRO A 197 -20.53 -7.68 -19.66
N SER A 198 -19.42 -7.70 -20.41
CA SER A 198 -18.47 -8.82 -20.44
C SER A 198 -17.59 -8.92 -19.19
N LEU A 199 -17.59 -7.91 -18.31
CA LEU A 199 -16.74 -7.90 -17.14
C LEU A 199 -17.16 -8.92 -16.09
N GLN A 200 -16.22 -9.79 -15.72
CA GLN A 200 -16.39 -10.75 -14.63
C GLN A 200 -15.16 -10.80 -13.73
N THR A 201 -15.37 -11.04 -12.45
CA THR A 201 -14.27 -11.33 -11.51
C THR A 201 -13.62 -12.67 -11.83
N LYS A 202 -12.39 -12.91 -11.35
CA LYS A 202 -11.72 -14.22 -11.46
C LYS A 202 -12.52 -15.41 -10.90
N LYS A 203 -13.54 -15.14 -10.08
CA LYS A 203 -14.42 -16.15 -9.46
C LYS A 203 -15.70 -16.39 -10.27
N GLY A 204 -15.87 -15.79 -11.43
CA GLY A 204 -17.10 -15.94 -12.21
C GLY A 204 -18.26 -15.05 -11.71
N THR A 205 -18.01 -14.07 -10.84
CA THR A 205 -19.06 -13.19 -10.29
C THR A 205 -19.02 -11.79 -10.86
N ASP A 206 -20.18 -11.10 -10.87
CA ASP A 206 -20.31 -9.71 -11.29
C ASP A 206 -19.41 -8.77 -10.47
N TYR A 207 -18.91 -7.72 -11.11
CA TYR A 207 -18.26 -6.64 -10.38
C TYR A 207 -19.28 -5.80 -9.59
N SER A 208 -18.84 -5.27 -8.45
CA SER A 208 -19.66 -4.32 -7.68
C SER A 208 -19.83 -3.00 -8.45
N LYS A 209 -20.88 -2.24 -8.08
CA LYS A 209 -21.10 -0.88 -8.58
C LYS A 209 -19.85 0.00 -8.48
N SER A 210 -19.14 -0.05 -7.35
CA SER A 210 -17.93 0.75 -7.13
C SER A 210 -16.79 0.34 -8.06
N ALA A 211 -16.66 -0.95 -8.37
CA ALA A 211 -15.65 -1.44 -9.31
C ALA A 211 -15.97 -1.01 -10.75
N LEU A 212 -17.21 -1.15 -11.21
CA LEU A 212 -17.64 -0.70 -12.55
C LEU A 212 -17.40 0.80 -12.77
N VAL A 213 -17.81 1.63 -11.81
CA VAL A 213 -17.56 3.08 -11.85
C VAL A 213 -16.05 3.37 -11.83
N GLY A 214 -15.29 2.60 -11.04
CA GLY A 214 -13.84 2.71 -10.96
C GLY A 214 -13.12 2.36 -12.26
N ILE A 215 -13.56 1.32 -12.98
CA ILE A 215 -13.00 0.92 -14.28
C ILE A 215 -13.27 2.01 -15.32
N ARG A 216 -14.49 2.53 -15.41
CA ARG A 216 -14.81 3.65 -16.32
C ARG A 216 -13.95 4.88 -16.00
N ALA A 217 -13.78 5.21 -14.72
CA ALA A 217 -12.92 6.31 -14.29
C ALA A 217 -11.43 6.09 -14.62
N ALA A 218 -10.95 4.85 -14.50
CA ALA A 218 -9.59 4.47 -14.89
C ALA A 218 -9.34 4.69 -16.39
N ILE A 219 -10.23 4.18 -17.25
CA ILE A 219 -10.11 4.33 -18.71
C ILE A 219 -10.15 5.82 -19.09
N SER A 220 -11.10 6.58 -18.54
CA SER A 220 -11.17 8.02 -18.83
C SER A 220 -9.91 8.76 -18.38
N ARG A 221 -9.39 8.46 -17.18
CA ARG A 221 -8.18 9.09 -16.67
C ARG A 221 -6.98 8.79 -17.56
N HIS A 222 -6.85 7.54 -18.02
CA HIS A 222 -5.79 7.12 -18.93
C HIS A 222 -5.81 7.93 -20.23
N LEU A 223 -6.99 8.09 -20.83
CA LEU A 223 -7.15 8.85 -22.07
C LEU A 223 -6.88 10.34 -21.90
N THR A 224 -7.29 10.94 -20.78
CA THR A 224 -7.18 12.40 -20.54
C THR A 224 -5.85 12.84 -19.93
N SER A 225 -5.03 11.91 -19.43
CA SER A 225 -3.74 12.23 -18.80
C SER A 225 -2.59 12.09 -19.80
N PRO A 226 -1.40 12.64 -19.50
CA PRO A 226 -0.21 12.36 -20.29
C PRO A 226 0.05 10.85 -20.42
N PRO A 227 0.53 10.37 -21.58
CA PRO A 227 0.93 11.16 -22.76
C PRO A 227 -0.22 11.55 -23.69
N TYR A 228 -1.39 10.92 -23.58
CA TYR A 228 -2.44 11.01 -24.59
C TYR A 228 -3.21 12.34 -24.57
N ASN A 229 -3.47 12.90 -23.38
CA ASN A 229 -4.11 14.20 -23.20
C ASN A 229 -5.38 14.41 -24.05
N ARG A 230 -6.18 13.35 -24.28
CA ARG A 230 -7.40 13.46 -25.09
C ARG A 230 -8.41 14.36 -24.41
N ASN A 231 -9.03 15.24 -25.20
CA ASN A 231 -10.13 16.08 -24.75
C ASN A 231 -11.47 15.32 -24.84
N VAL A 232 -11.65 14.32 -23.99
CA VAL A 232 -12.89 13.51 -23.91
C VAL A 232 -13.29 13.28 -22.47
N ASN A 233 -14.59 13.22 -22.21
CA ASN A 233 -15.18 12.85 -20.93
C ASN A 233 -16.14 11.68 -21.11
N LEU A 234 -15.65 10.47 -20.81
CA LEU A 234 -16.41 9.23 -20.93
C LEU A 234 -17.69 9.21 -20.07
N MET A 235 -17.82 10.08 -19.07
CA MET A 235 -19.00 10.13 -18.20
C MET A 235 -20.06 11.12 -18.66
N LYS A 236 -19.70 12.13 -19.45
CA LYS A 236 -20.58 13.28 -19.74
C LYS A 236 -20.74 13.59 -21.21
N ASP A 237 -19.76 13.29 -22.05
CA ASP A 237 -19.84 13.63 -23.46
C ASP A 237 -20.92 12.81 -24.14
N ASN A 238 -21.65 13.47 -25.05
CA ASN A 238 -22.76 12.87 -25.77
C ASN A 238 -22.33 11.64 -26.60
N ALA A 239 -21.07 11.63 -27.08
CA ALA A 239 -20.49 10.51 -27.81
C ALA A 239 -20.48 9.19 -27.02
N PHE A 240 -20.53 9.24 -25.68
CA PHE A 240 -20.50 8.05 -24.81
C PHE A 240 -21.86 7.71 -24.17
N MET A 241 -22.98 8.25 -24.66
CA MET A 241 -24.28 8.05 -24.02
C MET A 241 -24.71 6.58 -23.94
N THR A 242 -24.53 5.80 -25.01
CA THR A 242 -25.01 4.41 -25.03
C THR A 242 -24.23 3.53 -24.05
N SER A 243 -22.90 3.65 -23.97
CA SER A 243 -22.10 2.92 -22.99
C SER A 243 -22.42 3.35 -21.55
N ASN A 244 -22.76 4.62 -21.33
CA ASN A 244 -23.23 5.11 -20.04
C ASN A 244 -24.62 4.56 -19.64
N HIS A 245 -25.52 4.38 -20.61
CA HIS A 245 -26.80 3.71 -20.38
C HIS A 245 -26.60 2.23 -20.00
N VAL A 246 -25.67 1.53 -20.66
CA VAL A 246 -25.33 0.13 -20.34
C VAL A 246 -24.85 0.00 -18.89
N ILE A 247 -23.87 0.80 -18.45
CA ILE A 247 -23.42 0.80 -17.05
C ILE A 247 -24.58 1.08 -16.10
N THR A 248 -25.43 2.06 -16.42
CA THR A 248 -26.57 2.43 -15.58
C THR A 248 -27.56 1.27 -15.46
N GLY A 249 -27.84 0.57 -16.56
CA GLY A 249 -28.64 -0.65 -16.58
C GLY A 249 -28.05 -1.74 -15.69
N MET A 250 -26.76 -2.03 -15.84
CA MET A 250 -26.05 -3.01 -15.01
C MET A 250 -26.14 -2.68 -13.51
N ILE A 251 -25.90 -1.42 -13.13
CA ILE A 251 -25.99 -0.97 -11.73
C ILE A 251 -27.42 -1.15 -11.20
N LYS A 252 -28.45 -0.83 -11.99
CA LYS A 252 -29.86 -1.04 -11.60
C LYS A 252 -30.16 -2.54 -11.42
N THR A 253 -29.65 -3.41 -12.28
CA THR A 253 -29.80 -4.87 -12.16
C THR A 253 -29.12 -5.40 -10.90
N LEU A 254 -27.88 -4.97 -10.62
CA LEU A 254 -27.17 -5.31 -9.37
C LEU A 254 -27.98 -4.89 -8.14
N LYS A 255 -28.55 -3.69 -8.16
CA LYS A 255 -29.38 -3.18 -7.06
C LYS A 255 -30.67 -4.01 -6.88
N ARG A 256 -31.37 -4.35 -7.96
CA ARG A 256 -32.58 -5.21 -7.91
C ARG A 256 -32.28 -6.61 -7.38
N ALA A 257 -31.11 -7.15 -7.70
CA ALA A 257 -30.64 -8.43 -7.18
C ALA A 257 -30.14 -8.36 -5.72
N GLY A 258 -30.20 -7.20 -5.06
CA GLY A 258 -29.66 -7.02 -3.72
C GLY A 258 -28.13 -7.13 -3.65
N LYS A 259 -27.43 -7.01 -4.79
CA LYS A 259 -25.96 -7.09 -4.89
C LYS A 259 -25.27 -5.72 -4.74
N ASP A 260 -26.02 -4.63 -4.57
CA ASP A 260 -25.51 -3.27 -4.30
C ASP A 260 -25.29 -3.03 -2.79
N VAL A 261 -24.76 -4.04 -2.06
CA VAL A 261 -24.50 -3.92 -0.62
C VAL A 261 -23.10 -3.37 -0.41
N THR A 262 -23.01 -2.12 0.02
CA THR A 262 -21.76 -1.56 0.53
C THR A 262 -21.66 -1.87 2.02
N VAL A 263 -20.73 -2.75 2.39
CA VAL A 263 -20.47 -3.05 3.80
C VAL A 263 -19.57 -1.95 4.37
N HIS A 264 -20.17 -0.99 5.06
CA HIS A 264 -19.43 0.01 5.83
C HIS A 264 -18.67 -0.65 7.00
N LYS A 265 -17.52 -0.08 7.37
CA LYS A 265 -16.74 -0.60 8.49
C LYS A 265 -17.50 -0.33 9.78
N LYS A 266 -17.80 -1.40 10.51
CA LYS A 266 -18.53 -1.32 11.78
C LYS A 266 -17.64 -0.67 12.85
N PRO A 267 -18.22 0.16 13.74
CA PRO A 267 -17.53 0.62 14.95
C PRO A 267 -17.18 -0.58 15.84
N VAL A 268 -16.14 -0.44 16.64
CA VAL A 268 -15.77 -1.44 17.66
C VAL A 268 -16.87 -1.48 18.72
N ALA A 269 -17.37 -2.67 19.02
CA ALA A 269 -18.42 -2.86 20.02
C ALA A 269 -17.92 -2.47 21.42
N GLU A 270 -18.81 -1.95 22.27
CA GLU A 270 -18.44 -1.48 23.61
C GLU A 270 -17.81 -2.58 24.47
N GLY A 271 -18.37 -3.80 24.44
CA GLY A 271 -17.78 -4.96 25.13
C GLY A 271 -16.41 -5.36 24.59
N ASP A 272 -16.14 -5.16 23.29
CA ASP A 272 -14.82 -5.37 22.72
C ASP A 272 -13.83 -4.26 23.13
N ILE A 273 -14.29 -3.01 23.29
CA ILE A 273 -13.46 -1.93 23.84
C ILE A 273 -13.05 -2.25 25.27
N GLN A 274 -13.97 -2.73 26.12
CA GLN A 274 -13.64 -3.17 27.48
C GLN A 274 -12.63 -4.31 27.45
N ARG A 275 -12.83 -5.30 26.56
CA ARG A 275 -11.91 -6.43 26.37
C ARG A 275 -10.50 -6.00 25.97
N LEU A 276 -10.34 -4.97 25.14
CA LEU A 276 -9.02 -4.46 24.76
C LEU A 276 -8.16 -4.06 25.97
N TYR A 277 -8.78 -3.41 26.97
CA TYR A 277 -8.10 -3.01 28.20
C TYR A 277 -7.96 -4.17 29.20
N SER A 278 -8.92 -5.09 29.27
CA SER A 278 -8.89 -6.21 30.23
C SER A 278 -8.08 -7.42 29.77
N SER A 279 -7.78 -7.57 28.47
CA SER A 279 -7.10 -8.76 27.92
C SER A 279 -5.58 -8.74 28.07
N GLY A 280 -4.99 -7.64 28.59
CA GLY A 280 -3.54 -7.44 28.65
C GLY A 280 -2.88 -7.05 27.32
N VAL A 281 -3.66 -6.89 26.24
CA VAL A 281 -3.12 -6.41 24.95
C VAL A 281 -2.78 -4.92 24.99
N PHE A 282 -3.48 -4.16 25.83
CA PHE A 282 -3.16 -2.78 26.18
C PHE A 282 -2.59 -2.71 27.60
N ASN A 283 -1.27 -2.66 27.71
CA ASN A 283 -0.57 -2.36 28.96
C ASN A 283 0.80 -1.73 28.64
N THR A 284 1.56 -1.41 29.68
CA THR A 284 2.88 -0.76 29.57
C THR A 284 4.05 -1.72 29.78
N ASP A 285 3.81 -3.03 29.85
CA ASP A 285 4.79 -4.00 30.34
C ASP A 285 5.76 -4.49 29.25
N SER A 286 5.37 -4.33 27.98
CA SER A 286 6.18 -4.77 26.84
C SER A 286 6.17 -3.77 25.68
N PRO A 287 7.18 -3.82 24.78
CA PRO A 287 7.21 -2.98 23.59
C PRO A 287 5.97 -3.13 22.70
N ALA A 288 5.45 -4.36 22.58
CA ALA A 288 4.33 -4.66 21.69
C ALA A 288 3.00 -4.15 22.26
N THR A 289 2.71 -4.41 23.52
CA THR A 289 1.46 -4.01 24.19
C THR A 289 1.38 -2.50 24.39
N LEU A 290 2.49 -1.85 24.74
CA LEU A 290 2.58 -0.39 24.83
C LEU A 290 2.30 0.26 23.47
N GLN A 291 2.90 -0.28 22.40
CA GLN A 291 2.68 0.22 21.05
C GLN A 291 1.24 -0.02 20.57
N ASN A 292 0.62 -1.15 20.92
CA ASN A 292 -0.79 -1.42 20.63
C ASN A 292 -1.70 -0.39 21.29
N LYS A 293 -1.48 -0.11 22.58
CA LYS A 293 -2.24 0.91 23.34
C LYS A 293 -2.07 2.31 22.75
N VAL A 294 -0.82 2.75 22.52
CA VAL A 294 -0.54 4.06 21.94
C VAL A 294 -1.13 4.20 20.53
N PHE A 295 -1.03 3.15 19.70
CA PHE A 295 -1.67 3.14 18.40
C PHE A 295 -3.18 3.36 18.51
N TRP A 296 -3.86 2.63 19.40
CA TRP A 296 -5.29 2.78 19.63
C TRP A 296 -5.63 4.20 20.13
N ASP A 297 -4.93 4.69 21.14
CA ASP A 297 -5.20 6.00 21.74
C ASP A 297 -5.02 7.14 20.72
N LEU A 298 -3.96 7.09 19.90
CA LEU A 298 -3.76 8.07 18.83
C LEU A 298 -4.83 7.96 17.74
N MET A 299 -5.19 6.74 17.31
CA MET A 299 -6.22 6.54 16.28
C MET A 299 -7.60 7.01 16.75
N LEU A 300 -7.95 6.76 18.01
CA LEU A 300 -9.22 7.11 18.62
C LEU A 300 -9.32 8.62 18.88
N ASN A 301 -8.34 9.20 19.56
CA ASN A 301 -8.41 10.62 19.94
C ASN A 301 -8.31 11.54 18.72
N PHE A 302 -7.51 11.20 17.70
CA PHE A 302 -7.32 12.04 16.51
C PHE A 302 -8.19 11.67 15.31
N GLY A 303 -9.13 10.71 15.44
CA GLY A 303 -10.05 10.33 14.36
C GLY A 303 -9.35 9.93 13.05
N ARG A 304 -8.15 9.36 13.14
CA ARG A 304 -7.23 9.23 11.98
C ARG A 304 -7.73 8.23 10.94
N ARG A 305 -7.30 8.42 9.69
CA ARG A 305 -7.54 7.43 8.62
C ARG A 305 -6.77 6.15 8.91
N GLY A 306 -7.31 5.02 8.47
CA GLY A 306 -6.80 3.70 8.86
C GLY A 306 -5.43 3.31 8.27
N GLN A 307 -4.93 4.02 7.27
CA GLN A 307 -3.67 3.67 6.60
C GLN A 307 -2.87 4.89 6.13
N GLU A 308 -3.53 5.91 5.61
CA GLU A 308 -2.90 7.13 5.11
C GLU A 308 -2.23 7.93 6.25
N GLY A 309 -1.01 8.41 6.03
CA GLY A 309 -0.27 9.27 6.96
C GLY A 309 0.44 8.56 8.12
N LEU A 310 0.02 7.35 8.50
CA LEU A 310 0.57 6.67 9.69
C LEU A 310 2.08 6.37 9.60
N ASN A 311 2.59 6.02 8.42
CA ASN A 311 4.01 5.76 8.20
C ASN A 311 4.85 7.04 8.09
N SER A 312 4.22 8.18 7.86
CA SER A 312 4.86 9.49 7.78
C SER A 312 4.99 10.17 9.14
N LEU A 313 4.34 9.64 10.17
CA LEU A 313 4.43 10.17 11.53
C LEU A 313 5.85 10.03 12.08
N THR A 314 6.32 11.13 12.65
CA THR A 314 7.62 11.28 13.29
C THR A 314 7.47 11.51 14.79
N LYS A 315 8.59 11.43 15.52
CA LYS A 315 8.65 11.78 16.95
C LYS A 315 8.16 13.19 17.25
N SER A 316 8.28 14.11 16.29
CA SER A 316 7.85 15.51 16.42
C SER A 316 6.44 15.80 15.89
N SER A 317 5.70 14.78 15.43
CA SER A 317 4.37 14.98 14.84
C SER A 317 3.32 15.40 15.88
N PHE A 318 3.52 15.05 17.14
CA PHE A 318 2.64 15.43 18.25
C PHE A 318 3.42 16.29 19.25
N GLY A 319 2.91 17.48 19.53
CA GLY A 319 3.45 18.40 20.52
C GLY A 319 2.65 18.33 21.81
N LYS A 320 3.34 18.45 22.94
CA LYS A 320 2.75 18.46 24.29
C LYS A 320 2.48 19.90 24.73
N PHE A 321 1.28 20.15 25.23
CA PHE A 321 0.81 21.46 25.65
C PHE A 321 -0.01 21.35 26.94
N LYS A 322 -0.32 22.49 27.55
CA LYS A 322 -1.24 22.64 28.68
C LYS A 322 -2.32 23.65 28.31
N ASP A 323 -3.53 23.43 28.79
CA ASP A 323 -4.62 24.41 28.65
C ASP A 323 -4.61 25.45 29.78
N ASP A 324 -5.62 26.31 29.80
CA ASP A 324 -5.82 27.35 30.80
C ASP A 324 -6.06 26.80 32.22
N ARG A 325 -6.37 25.51 32.34
CA ARG A 325 -6.59 24.79 33.60
C ARG A 325 -5.45 23.86 33.97
N ASP A 326 -4.30 24.02 33.31
CA ASP A 326 -3.09 23.21 33.51
C ASP A 326 -3.23 21.73 33.11
N HIS A 327 -4.32 21.37 32.39
CA HIS A 327 -4.49 20.01 31.89
C HIS A 327 -3.58 19.78 30.69
N THR A 328 -2.77 18.73 30.79
CA THR A 328 -1.83 18.33 29.76
C THR A 328 -2.54 17.65 28.60
N TYR A 329 -2.18 18.00 27.37
CA TYR A 329 -2.69 17.35 26.17
C TYR A 329 -1.66 17.29 25.05
N TYR A 330 -1.87 16.37 24.11
CA TYR A 330 -1.15 16.33 22.84
C TYR A 330 -2.00 16.85 21.69
N LYS A 331 -1.39 17.58 20.75
CA LYS A 331 -1.98 17.92 19.45
C LYS A 331 -0.96 17.77 18.33
N MET A 332 -1.46 17.62 17.10
CA MET A 332 -0.67 17.67 15.87
C MET A 332 0.13 18.98 15.77
N THR A 333 1.42 18.92 15.48
CA THR A 333 2.29 20.11 15.32
C THR A 333 2.14 20.77 13.95
N TYR A 334 1.69 20.03 12.95
CA TYR A 334 1.49 20.49 11.57
C TYR A 334 0.16 20.00 11.00
N ASN A 335 -0.22 20.54 9.84
CA ASN A 335 -1.36 20.04 9.07
C ASN A 335 -0.89 18.93 8.15
N GLU A 336 -1.35 17.70 8.37
CA GLU A 336 -1.01 16.59 7.50
C GLU A 336 -1.67 16.70 6.14
N ALA A 337 -0.85 16.54 5.09
CA ALA A 337 -1.37 16.21 3.78
C ALA A 337 -2.02 14.81 3.84
N ASN A 338 -3.29 14.72 3.47
CA ASN A 338 -4.02 13.47 3.33
C ASN A 338 -4.90 13.51 2.08
N LYS A 339 -5.44 12.36 1.63
CA LYS A 339 -6.18 12.22 0.35
C LYS A 339 -7.22 13.30 0.02
N THR A 340 -7.75 14.01 1.02
CA THR A 340 -8.72 15.10 0.84
C THR A 340 -8.30 16.40 1.52
N HIS A 341 -7.10 16.53 2.05
CA HIS A 341 -6.58 17.78 2.62
C HIS A 341 -5.12 17.89 2.18
N HIS A 342 -4.89 18.53 1.04
CA HIS A 342 -3.59 18.57 0.37
C HIS A 342 -3.00 19.99 0.31
N GLY A 343 -3.62 20.94 1.00
CA GLY A 343 -3.21 22.35 1.01
C GLY A 343 -3.54 23.12 -0.27
N VAL A 344 -4.28 22.50 -1.21
CA VAL A 344 -4.73 23.16 -2.46
C VAL A 344 -6.04 23.92 -2.24
N ASP A 345 -6.85 23.48 -1.28
CA ASP A 345 -8.16 24.05 -1.02
C ASP A 345 -8.08 25.10 0.10
N SER A 346 -8.48 26.33 -0.21
CA SER A 346 -8.46 27.48 0.71
C SER A 346 -9.40 27.33 1.90
N HIS A 347 -10.33 26.38 1.86
CA HIS A 347 -11.29 26.09 2.93
C HIS A 347 -10.87 24.90 3.81
N GLU A 348 -9.63 24.44 3.72
CA GLU A 348 -9.12 23.40 4.62
C GLU A 348 -8.99 23.92 6.06
N ASN A 349 -10.03 23.67 6.87
CA ASN A 349 -9.97 23.94 8.30
C ASN A 349 -8.96 23.00 8.98
N ARG A 350 -8.12 23.60 9.82
CA ARG A 350 -7.20 22.86 10.69
C ARG A 350 -7.99 22.00 11.65
N GLN A 351 -7.67 20.71 11.72
CA GLN A 351 -8.22 19.84 12.75
C GLN A 351 -7.58 20.22 14.09
N GLU A 352 -8.35 20.84 14.99
CA GLU A 352 -7.89 21.20 16.34
C GLU A 352 -8.10 20.09 17.37
N VAL A 353 -7.91 18.85 16.93
CA VAL A 353 -8.16 17.68 17.76
C VAL A 353 -7.04 17.51 18.79
N ARG A 354 -7.41 17.18 20.03
CA ARG A 354 -6.52 17.06 21.18
C ARG A 354 -6.71 15.70 21.85
N MET A 355 -5.62 15.14 22.36
CA MET A 355 -5.63 13.97 23.24
C MET A 355 -5.27 14.44 24.65
N TYR A 356 -6.29 14.59 25.50
CA TYR A 356 -6.14 15.07 26.87
C TYR A 356 -5.69 13.96 27.82
N GLU A 357 -5.00 14.36 28.88
CA GLU A 357 -4.69 13.48 29.99
C GLU A 357 -5.94 13.06 30.76
N LYS A 358 -5.85 11.91 31.43
CA LYS A 358 -6.82 11.46 32.43
C LYS A 358 -6.05 11.26 33.73
N SER A 359 -5.91 12.33 34.51
CA SER A 359 -5.10 12.31 35.73
C SER A 359 -5.60 11.24 36.70
N GLY A 360 -4.70 10.38 37.18
CA GLY A 360 -5.03 9.26 38.08
C GLY A 360 -5.57 8.00 37.40
N ASP A 361 -5.79 7.99 36.09
CA ASP A 361 -6.21 6.80 35.34
C ASP A 361 -4.98 6.01 34.88
N GLU A 362 -4.89 4.73 35.23
CA GLU A 362 -3.83 3.81 34.77
C GLU A 362 -3.80 3.71 33.23
N ASN A 363 -4.93 3.93 32.58
CA ASN A 363 -5.08 3.91 31.13
C ASN A 363 -4.90 5.30 30.48
N CYS A 364 -4.39 6.29 31.20
CA CYS A 364 -4.18 7.64 30.70
C CYS A 364 -3.41 7.64 29.36
N PRO A 365 -3.99 8.20 28.28
CA PRO A 365 -3.37 8.16 26.96
C PRO A 365 -2.12 9.05 26.86
N VAL A 366 -2.10 10.17 27.59
CA VAL A 366 -0.93 11.07 27.66
C VAL A 366 0.23 10.37 28.35
N ALA A 367 0.01 9.76 29.52
CA ALA A 367 1.05 9.04 30.25
C ALA A 367 1.61 7.86 29.44
N SER A 368 0.74 7.10 28.77
CA SER A 368 1.14 6.01 27.89
C SER A 368 1.98 6.50 26.71
N PHE A 369 1.61 7.63 26.12
CA PHE A 369 2.34 8.21 25.00
C PHE A 369 3.70 8.79 25.42
N ASP A 370 3.78 9.49 26.56
CA ASP A 370 5.04 9.94 27.15
C ASP A 370 5.99 8.75 27.37
N PHE A 371 5.48 7.67 27.97
CA PHE A 371 6.27 6.48 28.23
C PHE A 371 6.75 5.83 26.92
N TYR A 372 5.87 5.70 25.92
CA TYR A 372 6.24 5.21 24.60
C TYR A 372 7.36 6.01 23.95
N VAL A 373 7.24 7.34 23.90
CA VAL A 373 8.24 8.23 23.30
C VAL A 373 9.58 8.10 24.01
N SER A 374 9.58 7.95 25.35
CA SER A 374 10.81 7.75 26.14
C SER A 374 11.58 6.46 25.81
N LYS A 375 10.91 5.45 25.24
CA LYS A 375 11.51 4.15 24.89
C LYS A 375 11.86 4.01 23.41
N LEU A 376 11.50 4.99 22.57
CA LEU A 376 11.82 4.99 21.14
C LEU A 376 13.33 5.06 20.89
N SER A 377 13.78 4.48 19.78
CA SER A 377 15.17 4.61 19.37
C SER A 377 15.50 6.08 19.04
N PRO A 378 16.58 6.65 19.60
CA PRO A 378 16.99 8.01 19.27
C PRO A 378 17.42 8.14 17.80
N LYS A 379 17.92 7.04 17.20
CA LYS A 379 18.47 7.01 15.83
C LYS A 379 17.41 6.98 14.73
N CYS A 380 16.16 6.65 15.06
CA CYS A 380 15.05 6.64 14.10
C CYS A 380 14.11 7.81 14.36
N ASN A 381 13.75 8.55 13.31
CA ASN A 381 12.81 9.67 13.44
C ASN A 381 11.34 9.25 13.34
N ALA A 382 11.04 8.06 12.81
CA ALA A 382 9.68 7.57 12.71
C ALA A 382 9.05 7.39 14.10
N LEU A 383 7.76 7.70 14.21
CA LEU A 383 7.00 7.51 15.45
C LEU A 383 6.81 6.01 15.74
N PHE A 384 6.25 5.28 14.77
CA PHE A 384 6.06 3.84 14.89
C PHE A 384 7.29 3.09 14.41
N GLN A 385 8.03 2.54 15.37
CA GLN A 385 9.26 1.77 15.16
C GLN A 385 9.01 0.27 15.42
N GLN A 386 9.84 -0.62 14.86
CA GLN A 386 9.71 -2.05 15.12
C GLN A 386 9.99 -2.36 16.61
N PRO A 387 9.09 -3.06 17.33
CA PRO A 387 9.37 -3.49 18.70
C PRO A 387 10.52 -4.50 18.72
N LEU A 388 11.41 -4.38 19.70
CA LEU A 388 12.49 -5.35 19.92
C LEU A 388 11.95 -6.59 20.65
N LEU A 389 12.42 -7.76 20.24
CA LEU A 389 12.14 -9.02 20.96
C LEU A 389 12.80 -9.03 22.35
N TYR A 390 13.99 -8.43 22.45
CA TYR A 390 14.75 -8.28 23.69
C TYR A 390 15.00 -6.78 23.94
N PRO A 391 14.06 -6.07 24.60
CA PRO A 391 14.18 -4.65 24.85
C PRO A 391 15.29 -4.33 25.84
N LYS A 392 15.96 -3.19 25.65
CA LYS A 392 16.90 -2.62 26.62
C LYS A 392 16.13 -1.73 27.61
N PRO A 393 16.62 -1.50 28.84
CA PRO A 393 15.91 -0.68 29.83
C PRO A 393 15.41 0.67 29.29
N ASN A 394 16.23 1.36 28.48
CA ASN A 394 15.92 2.68 27.92
C ASN A 394 15.64 2.68 26.41
N CYS A 395 15.49 1.51 25.78
CA CYS A 395 15.27 1.43 24.33
C CYS A 395 14.52 0.14 23.99
N TRP A 396 13.23 0.29 23.71
CA TRP A 396 12.32 -0.84 23.45
C TRP A 396 12.09 -1.09 21.96
N TYR A 397 12.46 -0.12 21.11
CA TYR A 397 12.20 -0.17 19.68
C TYR A 397 13.49 -0.08 18.87
N ALA A 398 13.50 -0.74 17.72
CA ALA A 398 14.64 -0.78 16.82
C ALA A 398 14.83 0.55 16.07
N ASN A 399 16.03 0.77 15.55
CA ASN A 399 16.31 1.86 14.61
C ASN A 399 15.71 1.57 13.22
N GLN A 400 14.41 1.29 13.15
CA GLN A 400 13.72 0.91 11.94
C GLN A 400 12.24 1.26 12.04
N ALA A 401 11.75 2.00 11.04
CA ALA A 401 10.34 2.33 10.93
C ALA A 401 9.47 1.08 10.70
N MET A 402 8.23 1.15 11.16
CA MET A 402 7.24 0.14 10.80
C MET A 402 6.82 0.25 9.33
N GLY A 403 6.84 -0.89 8.63
CA GLY A 403 6.36 -0.95 7.25
C GLY A 403 4.87 -0.64 7.15
N LYS A 404 4.46 0.04 6.07
CA LYS A 404 3.06 0.43 5.78
C LYS A 404 2.07 -0.74 5.91
N ASN A 405 2.47 -1.93 5.45
CA ASN A 405 1.62 -3.13 5.56
C ASN A 405 1.44 -3.58 7.01
N LYS A 406 2.50 -3.57 7.83
CA LYS A 406 2.38 -3.89 9.27
C LYS A 406 1.48 -2.88 9.99
N LEU A 407 1.66 -1.59 9.71
CA LEU A 407 0.80 -0.53 10.26
C LEU A 407 -0.68 -0.72 9.87
N SER A 408 -0.96 -1.10 8.62
CA SER A 408 -2.33 -1.38 8.16
C SER A 408 -2.99 -2.58 8.87
N GLN A 409 -2.18 -3.49 9.42
CA GLN A 409 -2.63 -4.69 10.13
C GLN A 409 -2.62 -4.54 11.66
N MET A 410 -2.37 -3.34 12.21
CA MET A 410 -2.36 -3.10 13.65
C MET A 410 -3.67 -3.51 14.34
N MET A 411 -4.80 -2.88 14.00
CA MET A 411 -6.08 -3.23 14.61
C MET A 411 -6.51 -4.68 14.30
N PRO A 412 -6.31 -5.22 13.08
CA PRO A 412 -6.58 -6.64 12.85
C PRO A 412 -5.77 -7.59 13.72
N ARG A 413 -4.49 -7.29 13.96
CA ARG A 413 -3.62 -8.07 14.86
C ARG A 413 -4.09 -7.95 16.30
N ILE A 414 -4.33 -6.72 16.77
CA ILE A 414 -4.88 -6.44 18.11
C ILE A 414 -6.19 -7.19 18.33
N SER A 415 -7.07 -7.22 17.32
CA SER A 415 -8.36 -7.92 17.41
C SER A 415 -8.19 -9.42 17.64
N ASN A 416 -7.23 -10.03 16.95
CA ASN A 416 -6.91 -11.45 17.10
C ASN A 416 -6.24 -11.73 18.45
N GLU A 417 -5.25 -10.91 18.84
CA GLU A 417 -4.52 -11.04 20.11
C GLU A 417 -5.44 -10.90 21.32
N ALA A 418 -6.42 -9.97 21.27
CA ALA A 418 -7.37 -9.73 22.35
C ALA A 418 -8.59 -10.67 22.31
N GLY A 419 -8.71 -11.54 21.30
CA GLY A 419 -9.87 -12.43 21.13
C GLY A 419 -11.19 -11.66 21.03
N LEU A 420 -11.23 -10.56 20.27
CA LEU A 420 -12.44 -9.76 20.10
C LEU A 420 -13.52 -10.50 19.31
N SER A 421 -14.77 -10.07 19.44
CA SER A 421 -15.91 -10.68 18.74
C SER A 421 -15.82 -10.59 17.21
N TYR A 422 -15.00 -9.66 16.70
CA TYR A 422 -14.80 -9.43 15.28
C TYR A 422 -13.35 -9.01 14.99
N ARG A 423 -12.83 -9.39 13.81
CA ARG A 423 -11.52 -8.94 13.34
C ARG A 423 -11.62 -7.53 12.74
N TYR A 424 -11.49 -6.51 13.61
CA TYR A 424 -11.61 -5.11 13.21
C TYR A 424 -10.42 -4.64 12.37
N THR A 425 -10.65 -3.62 11.54
CA THR A 425 -9.60 -2.94 10.77
C THR A 425 -9.28 -1.58 11.38
N ASN A 426 -8.17 -0.94 11.04
CA ASN A 426 -7.82 0.39 11.57
C ASN A 426 -8.94 1.41 11.30
N HIS A 427 -9.66 1.27 10.18
CA HIS A 427 -10.79 2.13 9.85
C HIS A 427 -12.01 1.93 10.76
N CYS A 428 -12.14 0.79 11.45
CA CYS A 428 -13.18 0.59 12.46
C CYS A 428 -12.99 1.53 13.65
N ILE A 429 -11.74 1.89 14.01
CA ILE A 429 -11.47 2.83 15.11
C ILE A 429 -12.07 4.19 14.80
N LYS A 430 -11.84 4.70 13.58
CA LYS A 430 -12.44 5.97 13.15
C LYS A 430 -13.97 5.89 13.16
N ALA A 431 -14.57 4.77 12.75
CA ALA A 431 -16.02 4.57 12.83
C ALA A 431 -16.52 4.59 14.28
N THR A 432 -15.73 4.04 15.22
CA THR A 432 -15.98 4.15 16.67
C THR A 432 -15.99 5.60 17.11
N VAL A 433 -15.05 6.45 16.66
CA VAL A 433 -15.00 7.88 17.01
C VAL A 433 -16.29 8.59 16.60
N GLY A 434 -16.65 8.51 15.31
CA GLY A 434 -17.86 9.17 14.81
C GLY A 434 -19.13 8.67 15.51
N THR A 435 -19.24 7.35 15.70
CA THR A 435 -20.40 6.75 16.36
C THR A 435 -20.48 7.12 17.85
N GLY A 436 -19.35 7.10 18.56
CA GLY A 436 -19.27 7.44 19.98
C GLY A 436 -19.68 8.89 20.23
N LEU A 437 -19.12 9.83 19.46
CA LEU A 437 -19.46 11.26 19.58
C LEU A 437 -20.94 11.51 19.26
N LYS A 438 -21.48 10.91 18.20
CA LYS A 438 -22.90 11.06 17.85
C LYS A 438 -23.82 10.53 18.96
N ARG A 439 -23.49 9.37 19.53
CA ARG A 439 -24.24 8.78 20.64
C ARG A 439 -24.14 9.60 21.93
N ALA A 440 -23.05 10.32 22.12
CA ALA A 440 -22.88 11.28 23.21
C ALA A 440 -23.63 12.61 22.98
N GLY A 441 -24.33 12.77 21.84
CA GLY A 441 -25.12 13.96 21.55
C GLY A 441 -24.32 15.11 20.91
N VAL A 442 -23.09 14.87 20.47
CA VAL A 442 -22.29 15.87 19.76
C VAL A 442 -22.90 16.15 18.38
N ASP A 443 -22.96 17.41 17.97
CA ASP A 443 -23.51 17.83 16.69
C ASP A 443 -22.63 17.38 15.50
N ASP A 444 -23.23 17.28 14.32
CA ASP A 444 -22.55 16.72 13.14
C ASP A 444 -21.39 17.61 12.65
N LEU A 445 -21.44 18.93 12.83
CA LEU A 445 -20.36 19.83 12.39
C LEU A 445 -19.13 19.65 13.28
N THR A 446 -19.32 19.50 14.59
CA THR A 446 -18.24 19.19 15.53
C THR A 446 -17.67 17.79 15.28
N ILE A 447 -18.51 16.79 14.98
CA ILE A 447 -18.00 15.46 14.62
C ILE A 447 -17.21 15.51 13.31
N MET A 448 -17.67 16.29 12.32
CA MET A 448 -16.96 16.48 11.05
C MET A 448 -15.58 17.11 11.26
N SER A 449 -15.44 18.10 12.16
CA SER A 449 -14.14 18.72 12.45
C SER A 449 -13.17 17.72 13.09
N VAL A 450 -13.65 16.86 13.99
CA VAL A 450 -12.84 15.81 14.63
C VAL A 450 -12.46 14.70 13.65
N THR A 451 -13.42 14.23 12.86
CA THR A 451 -13.22 13.07 11.97
C THR A 451 -12.68 13.45 10.59
N GLY A 452 -12.60 14.74 10.25
CA GLY A 452 -12.07 15.23 8.97
C GLY A 452 -12.97 14.91 7.78
N HIS A 453 -14.28 14.83 8.01
CA HIS A 453 -15.27 14.69 6.93
C HIS A 453 -15.65 16.07 6.40
N ARG A 454 -15.72 16.21 5.07
CA ARG A 454 -16.07 17.49 4.41
C ARG A 454 -17.58 17.69 4.24
N ASN A 455 -18.38 16.62 4.34
CA ASN A 455 -19.82 16.70 4.17
C ASN A 455 -20.56 15.76 5.13
N ILE A 456 -21.75 16.19 5.57
CA ILE A 456 -22.59 15.46 6.53
C ILE A 456 -22.98 14.08 5.98
N LYS A 457 -23.36 13.97 4.70
CA LYS A 457 -23.75 12.69 4.08
C LYS A 457 -22.66 11.61 4.18
N SER A 458 -21.40 12.01 4.04
CA SER A 458 -20.25 11.11 4.20
C SER A 458 -20.10 10.64 5.64
N LEU A 459 -20.36 11.52 6.61
CA LEU A 459 -20.38 11.18 8.04
C LEU A 459 -21.55 10.26 8.38
N GLU A 460 -22.76 10.51 7.85
CA GLU A 460 -23.95 9.67 8.10
C GLU A 460 -23.75 8.22 7.64
N SER A 461 -23.04 8.02 6.52
CA SER A 461 -22.68 6.68 6.05
C SER A 461 -21.67 5.96 6.96
N TYR A 462 -21.05 6.71 7.87
CA TYR A 462 -19.93 6.29 8.70
C TYR A 462 -20.34 6.02 10.15
N VAL A 463 -21.25 6.85 10.65
CA VAL A 463 -21.81 6.73 11.99
C VAL A 463 -22.82 5.59 11.99
N ALA A 464 -22.60 4.60 12.84
CA ALA A 464 -23.62 3.59 13.04
C ALA A 464 -24.88 4.26 13.61
N GLY A 465 -26.05 3.77 13.18
CA GLY A 465 -27.33 4.23 13.70
C GLY A 465 -27.47 4.03 15.22
N PRO A 466 -28.69 4.26 15.74
CA PRO A 466 -28.94 4.21 17.17
C PRO A 466 -28.41 2.91 17.81
N SER A 467 -27.87 3.02 19.02
CA SER A 467 -27.44 1.86 19.80
C SER A 467 -28.59 0.88 19.99
N ASP A 468 -28.32 -0.38 20.32
CA ASP A 468 -29.38 -1.35 20.54
C ASP A 468 -30.30 -0.93 21.70
N ALA A 469 -29.77 -0.23 22.71
CA ALA A 469 -30.57 0.38 23.76
C ALA A 469 -31.54 1.44 23.20
N GLN A 470 -31.06 2.33 22.33
CA GLN A 470 -31.91 3.33 21.67
C GLN A 470 -32.95 2.67 20.74
N ARG A 471 -32.56 1.63 19.99
CA ARG A 471 -33.49 0.88 19.13
C ARG A 471 -34.58 0.17 19.94
N ARG A 472 -34.22 -0.43 21.09
CA ARG A 472 -35.19 -1.03 22.02
C ARG A 472 -36.14 0.01 22.58
N ALA A 473 -35.64 1.19 22.97
CA ALA A 473 -36.49 2.29 23.45
C ALA A 473 -37.48 2.76 22.38
N LEU A 474 -37.02 2.93 21.12
CA LEU A 474 -37.88 3.26 19.98
C LEU A 474 -38.95 2.18 19.75
N SER A 475 -38.55 0.91 19.72
CA SER A 475 -39.47 -0.21 19.55
C SER A 475 -40.52 -0.27 20.66
N SER A 476 -40.10 -0.09 21.92
CA SER A 476 -41.00 -0.09 23.08
C SER A 476 -42.01 1.06 23.01
N THR A 477 -41.55 2.23 22.57
CA THR A 477 -42.41 3.41 22.36
C THR A 477 -43.47 3.13 21.30
N LEU A 478 -43.08 2.55 20.15
CA LEU A 478 -44.00 2.21 19.07
C LEU A 478 -45.00 1.12 19.47
N GLN A 479 -44.57 0.12 20.23
CA GLN A 479 -45.45 -0.92 20.76
C GLN A 479 -46.50 -0.35 21.72
N GLY A 480 -46.16 0.70 22.49
CA GLY A 480 -47.11 1.40 23.35
C GLY A 480 -48.16 2.26 22.62
N VAL A 481 -48.00 2.49 21.31
CA VAL A 481 -49.00 3.22 20.48
C VAL A 481 -50.14 2.29 20.06
N VAL A 482 -49.85 1.00 19.90
CA VAL A 482 -50.88 -0.02 19.60
C VAL A 482 -51.59 -0.34 20.93
N LYS A 483 -52.67 0.37 21.20
CA LYS A 483 -53.58 0.08 22.32
C LYS A 483 -54.57 -1.02 21.97
#